data_AF-A0A1F3C1Z2-F1
#
_entry.id   AF-A0A1F3C1Z2-F1
#
_cell.length_a   1.000
_cell.length_b   1.000
_cell.length_c   1.000
_cell.angle_alpha   90.00
_cell.angle_beta   90.00
_cell.angle_gamma   90.00
#
_symmetry.space_group_name_H-M   'P 1'
#
loop_
_entity.id
_entity.type
_entity.pdbx_description
1 polymer ?
#
loop_
_entity_poly.entity_id
_entity_poly.type
_entity_poly.pdbx_seq_one_letter_code
_entity_poly.pdbx_strand_id
1 'polypeptide(L)'
;MWAVAAAAALPEKVIGIHLGTTDILLGAFLCAGAALLPDLDHPSGTIAHFLGPVSHYFCRLVCWASGGHRHATHSLLFVALTFGGSWAGVHYLHRPFTLALVFVLLSLAVRALRLCPPGTGIHSWGVVTLLAAAGTAMADSWMSATPQWMPFAVGLGALAHLVGDCLTREGCPLFWPVKG
;
A
#
# COMPACT_ATOMS: atom_id res chain seq x y z
N MET A 1 -10.19 11.43 1.30
CA MET A 1 -9.92 12.73 1.95
C MET A 1 -9.50 12.58 3.41
N TRP A 2 -10.21 11.81 4.25
CA TRP A 2 -9.85 11.65 5.67
C TRP A 2 -8.55 10.87 5.93
N ALA A 3 -8.27 9.79 5.18
CA ALA A 3 -7.07 8.97 5.38
C ALA A 3 -5.76 9.73 5.10
N VAL A 4 -5.77 10.62 4.10
CA VAL A 4 -4.64 11.51 3.78
C VAL A 4 -4.40 12.53 4.90
N ALA A 5 -5.47 13.16 5.40
CA ALA A 5 -5.38 14.07 6.53
C ALA A 5 -4.89 13.36 7.80
N ALA A 6 -5.34 12.12 8.04
CA ALA A 6 -4.87 11.29 9.15
C ALA A 6 -3.40 10.90 8.99
N ALA A 7 -2.97 10.55 7.78
CA ALA A 7 -1.57 10.22 7.50
C ALA A 7 -0.63 11.41 7.70
N ALA A 8 -1.12 12.64 7.49
CA ALA A 8 -0.40 13.85 7.80
C ALA A 8 -0.39 14.18 9.30
N ALA A 9 -1.53 14.05 9.99
CA ALA A 9 -1.71 14.50 11.36
C ALA A 9 -1.26 13.48 12.43
N LEU A 10 -1.32 12.18 12.15
CA LEU A 10 -0.96 11.14 13.11
C LEU A 10 0.54 11.14 13.46
N PRO A 11 1.48 11.27 12.51
CA PRO A 11 2.91 11.36 12.85
C PRO A 11 3.23 12.54 13.77
N GLU A 12 2.62 13.70 13.53
CA GLU A 12 2.79 14.88 14.39
C GLU A 12 2.29 14.61 15.81
N LYS A 13 1.08 14.06 15.95
CA LYS A 13 0.46 13.83 17.26
C LYS A 13 1.07 12.67 18.05
N VAL A 14 1.54 11.63 17.36
CA VAL A 14 1.99 10.38 18.00
C VAL A 14 3.51 10.39 18.23
N ILE A 15 4.29 10.91 17.29
CA ILE A 15 5.75 10.87 17.34
C ILE A 15 6.43 12.24 17.19
N GLY A 16 5.67 13.34 17.17
CA GLY A 16 6.20 14.70 17.20
C GLY A 16 6.89 15.15 15.91
N ILE A 17 6.59 14.50 14.77
CA ILE A 17 7.20 14.84 13.47
C ILE A 17 6.31 15.79 12.69
N HIS A 18 6.83 16.98 12.38
CA HIS A 18 6.22 17.88 11.41
C HIS A 18 6.58 17.46 9.99
N LEU A 19 5.56 17.29 9.15
CA LEU A 19 5.72 16.89 7.76
C LEU A 19 5.77 18.12 6.85
N GLY A 20 6.73 18.13 5.93
CA GLY A 20 6.74 19.11 4.85
C GLY A 20 5.62 18.84 3.85
N THR A 21 5.29 19.82 3.01
CA THR A 21 4.29 19.67 1.95
C THR A 21 4.57 18.48 1.03
N THR A 22 5.84 18.25 0.69
CA THR A 22 6.28 17.12 -0.14
C THR A 22 6.04 15.78 0.54
N ASP A 23 6.23 15.68 1.85
CA ASP A 23 5.98 14.46 2.61
C ASP A 23 4.48 14.16 2.72
N ILE A 24 3.65 15.19 2.90
CA ILE A 24 2.19 15.05 2.91
C ILE A 24 1.70 14.55 1.55
N LEU A 25 2.19 15.15 0.45
CA LEU A 25 1.82 14.73 -0.90
C LEU A 25 2.26 13.30 -1.19
N LEU A 26 3.51 12.95 -0.90
CA LEU A 26 4.01 11.59 -1.09
C LEU A 26 3.23 10.61 -0.20
N GLY A 27 3.05 10.93 1.07
CA GLY A 27 2.27 10.14 2.03
C GLY A 27 0.84 9.89 1.56
N ALA A 28 0.20 10.86 0.87
CA ALA A 28 -1.11 10.68 0.26
C ALA A 28 -1.11 9.59 -0.83
N PHE A 29 -0.13 9.63 -1.75
CA PHE A 29 0.03 8.61 -2.79
C PHE A 29 0.37 7.24 -2.19
N LEU A 30 1.28 7.19 -1.23
CA LEU A 30 1.65 5.94 -0.56
C LEU A 30 0.46 5.34 0.21
N CYS A 31 -0.34 6.18 0.87
CA CYS A 31 -1.58 5.76 1.53
C CYS A 31 -2.60 5.23 0.51
N ALA A 32 -2.75 5.87 -0.65
CA ALA A 32 -3.65 5.39 -1.71
C ALA A 32 -3.20 4.05 -2.29
N GLY A 33 -1.89 3.85 -2.48
CA GLY A 33 -1.32 2.57 -2.88
C GLY A 33 -1.49 1.49 -1.81
N ALA A 34 -1.27 1.85 -0.54
CA ALA A 34 -1.40 0.95 0.58
C ALA A 34 -2.84 0.46 0.79
N ALA A 35 -3.82 1.27 0.42
CA ALA A 35 -5.23 0.89 0.40
C ALA A 35 -5.55 -0.22 -0.62
N LEU A 36 -4.63 -0.61 -1.51
CA LEU A 36 -4.81 -1.79 -2.37
C LEU A 36 -4.04 -3.02 -1.89
N LEU A 37 -3.30 -2.94 -0.77
CA LEU A 37 -2.57 -4.10 -0.23
C LEU A 37 -3.49 -5.27 0.13
N PRO A 38 -4.67 -5.07 0.74
CA PRO A 38 -5.58 -6.18 1.04
C PRO A 38 -6.00 -6.98 -0.21
N ASP A 39 -6.25 -6.28 -1.31
CA ASP A 39 -6.68 -6.82 -2.61
C ASP A 39 -5.57 -7.56 -3.38
N LEU A 40 -4.33 -7.60 -2.86
CA LEU A 40 -3.27 -8.41 -3.47
C LEU A 40 -3.56 -9.92 -3.36
N ASP A 41 -4.62 -10.32 -2.67
CA ASP A 41 -5.17 -11.67 -2.64
C ASP A 41 -6.12 -12.00 -3.81
N HIS A 42 -6.38 -11.07 -4.73
CA HIS A 42 -7.33 -11.26 -5.84
C HIS A 42 -6.61 -11.41 -7.20
N PRO A 43 -6.15 -12.62 -7.57
CA PRO A 43 -5.33 -12.83 -8.78
C PRO A 43 -6.07 -12.58 -10.10
N SER A 44 -7.41 -12.64 -10.09
CA SER A 44 -8.26 -12.34 -11.26
C SER A 44 -8.43 -10.84 -11.53
N GLY A 45 -7.97 -9.99 -10.61
CA GLY A 45 -8.16 -8.54 -10.66
C GLY A 45 -7.09 -7.88 -11.51
N THR A 46 -7.42 -6.73 -12.12
CA THR A 46 -6.42 -5.97 -12.88
C THR A 46 -5.25 -5.53 -12.00
N ILE A 47 -5.51 -5.27 -10.71
CA ILE A 47 -4.50 -4.94 -9.71
C ILE A 47 -3.40 -5.99 -9.67
N ALA A 48 -3.71 -7.28 -9.79
CA ALA A 48 -2.72 -8.35 -9.77
C ALA A 48 -1.62 -8.21 -10.84
N HIS A 49 -1.85 -7.44 -11.91
CA HIS A 49 -0.91 -7.23 -12.99
C HIS A 49 -0.16 -5.89 -12.90
N PHE A 50 -0.06 -5.25 -11.74
CA PHE A 50 0.61 -3.95 -11.58
C PHE A 50 2.09 -3.90 -11.97
N LEU A 51 2.80 -5.03 -11.92
CA LEU A 51 4.12 -5.22 -12.51
C LEU A 51 4.11 -6.40 -13.50
N GLY A 52 2.99 -6.59 -14.18
CA GLY A 52 2.81 -7.64 -15.18
C GLY A 52 2.80 -9.05 -14.55
N PRO A 53 3.51 -10.02 -15.16
CA PRO A 53 3.51 -11.41 -14.67
C PRO A 53 4.04 -11.57 -13.24
N VAL A 54 5.05 -10.78 -12.84
CA VAL A 54 5.70 -10.89 -11.54
C VAL A 54 4.70 -10.62 -10.41
N SER A 55 3.99 -9.50 -10.49
CA SER A 55 2.96 -9.18 -9.50
C SER A 55 1.81 -10.18 -9.53
N HIS A 56 1.49 -10.76 -10.70
CA HIS A 56 0.39 -11.72 -10.81
C HIS A 56 0.71 -13.03 -10.07
N TYR A 57 1.92 -13.55 -10.24
CA TYR A 57 2.37 -14.72 -9.46
C TYR A 57 2.44 -14.41 -7.97
N PHE A 58 2.91 -13.21 -7.60
CA PHE A 58 2.89 -12.77 -6.21
C PHE A 58 1.45 -12.75 -5.64
N CYS A 59 0.48 -12.20 -6.36
CA CYS A 59 -0.91 -12.20 -5.93
C CYS A 59 -1.51 -13.61 -5.79
N ARG A 60 -1.13 -14.54 -6.67
CA ARG A 60 -1.51 -15.96 -6.51
C ARG A 60 -0.95 -16.57 -5.24
N LEU A 61 0.31 -16.26 -4.91
CA LEU A 61 0.93 -16.70 -3.66
C LEU A 61 0.24 -16.10 -2.44
N VAL A 62 -0.04 -14.79 -2.45
CA VAL A 62 -0.75 -14.10 -1.38
C VAL A 62 -2.14 -14.70 -1.19
N CYS A 63 -2.90 -14.87 -2.28
CA CYS A 63 -4.23 -15.51 -2.26
C CYS A 63 -4.19 -16.89 -1.62
N TRP A 64 -3.22 -17.73 -1.99
CA TRP A 64 -3.07 -19.05 -1.40
C TRP A 64 -2.70 -18.97 0.09
N ALA A 65 -1.75 -18.12 0.46
CA ALA A 65 -1.28 -17.97 1.83
C ALA A 65 -2.32 -17.32 2.76
N SER A 66 -3.19 -16.46 2.22
CA SER A 66 -4.24 -15.77 2.97
C SER A 66 -5.50 -16.62 3.17
N GLY A 67 -5.58 -17.79 2.54
CA GLY A 67 -6.77 -18.64 2.56
C GLY A 67 -7.84 -18.25 1.53
N GLY A 68 -7.47 -17.47 0.51
CA GLY A 68 -8.35 -16.98 -0.55
C GLY A 68 -8.56 -15.47 -0.49
N HIS A 69 -9.45 -14.98 -1.38
CA HIS A 69 -9.86 -13.58 -1.39
C HIS A 69 -10.72 -13.24 -0.17
N ARG A 70 -10.55 -12.05 0.41
CA ARG A 70 -11.31 -11.55 1.57
C ARG A 70 -11.15 -12.39 2.84
N HIS A 71 -9.95 -12.93 3.07
CA HIS A 71 -9.59 -13.68 4.28
C HIS A 71 -8.50 -12.94 5.07
N ALA A 72 -7.30 -13.52 5.21
CA ALA A 72 -6.27 -12.98 6.10
C ALA A 72 -5.88 -11.53 5.78
N THR A 73 -5.82 -11.16 4.50
CA THR A 73 -5.47 -9.81 4.04
C THR A 73 -6.52 -8.74 4.39
N HIS A 74 -7.74 -9.16 4.68
CA HIS A 74 -8.86 -8.30 5.06
C HIS A 74 -9.13 -8.40 6.56
N SER A 75 -8.06 -8.35 7.36
CA SER A 75 -8.12 -8.45 8.83
C SER A 75 -7.31 -7.36 9.52
N LEU A 76 -7.65 -7.04 10.77
CA LEU A 76 -6.85 -6.11 11.57
C LEU A 76 -5.43 -6.62 11.80
N LEU A 77 -5.24 -7.94 11.81
CA LEU A 77 -3.92 -8.55 11.83
C LEU A 77 -3.09 -8.15 10.61
N PHE A 78 -3.68 -8.15 9.41
CA PHE A 78 -2.97 -7.71 8.20
C PHE A 78 -2.61 -6.22 8.24
N VAL A 79 -3.50 -5.38 8.76
CA VAL A 79 -3.18 -3.95 9.00
C VAL A 79 -1.98 -3.82 9.96
N ALA A 80 -1.98 -4.57 11.06
CA ALA A 80 -0.86 -4.56 12.01
C ALA A 80 0.44 -5.09 11.39
N LEU A 81 0.37 -6.15 10.57
CA LEU A 81 1.52 -6.73 9.88
C LEU A 81 2.10 -5.80 8.81
N THR A 82 1.27 -5.10 8.04
CA THR A 82 1.74 -4.15 7.03
C THR A 82 2.34 -2.90 7.67
N PHE A 83 1.73 -2.38 8.75
CA PHE A 83 2.32 -1.31 9.56
C PHE A 83 3.64 -1.74 10.19
N GLY A 84 3.65 -2.86 10.93
CA GLY A 84 4.82 -3.35 11.65
C GLY A 84 5.95 -3.78 10.70
N GLY A 85 5.62 -4.42 9.59
CA GLY A 85 6.57 -4.84 8.57
C GLY A 85 7.20 -3.67 7.82
N SER A 86 6.42 -2.64 7.49
CA SER A 86 6.97 -1.41 6.90
C SER A 86 7.83 -0.65 7.90
N TRP A 87 7.42 -0.55 9.17
CA TRP A 87 8.24 0.03 10.23
C TRP A 87 9.56 -0.71 10.41
N ALA A 88 9.52 -2.05 10.54
CA ALA A 88 10.70 -2.88 10.72
C ALA A 88 11.64 -2.80 9.51
N GLY A 89 11.11 -2.88 8.29
CA GLY A 89 11.94 -2.77 7.09
C GLY A 89 12.60 -1.40 6.95
N VAL A 90 11.87 -0.32 7.23
CA VAL A 90 12.46 1.04 7.26
C VAL A 90 13.54 1.14 8.33
N HIS A 91 13.30 0.59 9.52
CA HIS A 91 14.20 0.71 10.65
C HIS A 91 15.48 -0.14 10.50
N TYR A 92 15.36 -1.37 9.98
CA TYR A 92 16.49 -2.33 9.94
C TYR A 92 17.12 -2.49 8.55
N LEU A 93 16.37 -2.27 7.47
CA LEU A 93 16.85 -2.43 6.09
C LEU A 93 17.08 -1.08 5.39
N HIS A 94 16.63 0.02 5.98
CA HIS A 94 16.93 1.39 5.57
C HIS A 94 16.56 1.70 4.10
N ARG A 95 17.37 2.54 3.43
CA ARG A 95 17.15 3.07 2.08
C ARG A 95 16.70 2.03 1.04
N PRO A 96 17.36 0.87 0.85
CA PRO A 96 16.96 -0.05 -0.22
C PRO A 96 15.54 -0.59 -0.02
N PHE A 97 15.17 -0.93 1.24
CA PHE A 97 13.81 -1.35 1.54
C PHE A 97 12.82 -0.20 1.36
N THR A 98 13.15 1.00 1.87
CA THR A 98 12.31 2.19 1.74
C THR A 98 11.98 2.49 0.28
N LEU A 99 12.97 2.49 -0.62
CA LEU A 99 12.76 2.76 -2.04
C LEU A 99 11.98 1.64 -2.73
N ALA A 100 12.24 0.37 -2.39
CA ALA A 100 11.47 -0.75 -2.91
C ALA A 100 9.99 -0.67 -2.49
N LEU A 101 9.73 -0.33 -1.23
CA LEU A 101 8.38 -0.16 -0.71
C LEU A 101 7.67 1.03 -1.38
N VAL A 102 8.35 2.18 -1.52
CA VAL A 102 7.81 3.35 -2.24
C VAL A 102 7.47 2.97 -3.68
N PHE A 103 8.35 2.27 -4.38
CA PHE A 103 8.10 1.81 -5.75
C PHE A 103 6.84 0.93 -5.85
N VAL A 104 6.70 -0.06 -4.96
CA VAL A 104 5.53 -0.95 -4.95
C VAL A 104 4.26 -0.17 -4.65
N LEU A 105 4.26 0.68 -3.62
CA LEU A 105 3.09 1.47 -3.24
C LEU A 105 2.71 2.49 -4.31
N LEU A 106 3.68 3.15 -4.95
CA LEU A 106 3.40 4.04 -6.08
C LEU A 106 2.86 3.28 -7.29
N SER A 107 3.33 2.06 -7.55
CA SER A 107 2.78 1.22 -8.62
C SER A 107 1.31 0.89 -8.38
N LEU A 108 0.95 0.58 -7.13
CA LEU A 108 -0.44 0.37 -6.72
C LEU A 108 -1.25 1.68 -6.78
N ALA A 109 -0.69 2.81 -6.35
CA ALA A 109 -1.35 4.10 -6.40
C ALA A 109 -1.68 4.53 -7.84
N VAL A 110 -0.75 4.33 -8.79
CA VAL A 110 -0.99 4.60 -10.22
C VAL A 110 -2.18 3.79 -10.73
N ARG A 111 -2.31 2.52 -10.34
CA ARG A 111 -3.49 1.71 -10.67
C ARG A 111 -4.75 2.20 -9.96
N ALA A 112 -4.69 2.47 -8.67
CA ALA A 112 -5.83 2.94 -7.86
C ALA A 112 -6.43 4.22 -8.46
N LEU A 113 -5.56 5.14 -8.87
CA LEU A 113 -5.91 6.45 -9.43
C LEU A 113 -6.18 6.42 -10.94
N ARG A 114 -6.08 5.24 -11.58
CA ARG A 114 -6.30 5.04 -13.03
C ARG A 114 -5.41 5.95 -13.90
N LEU A 115 -4.16 6.14 -13.48
CA LEU A 115 -3.15 6.93 -14.21
C LEU A 115 -2.42 6.11 -15.30
N CYS A 116 -2.88 4.88 -15.57
CA CYS A 116 -2.36 4.01 -16.61
C CYS A 116 -3.50 3.50 -17.52
N PRO A 117 -3.19 3.06 -18.75
CA PRO A 117 -4.18 2.40 -19.61
C PRO A 117 -4.85 1.21 -18.91
N PRO A 118 -6.15 0.97 -19.17
CA PRO A 118 -6.85 -0.18 -18.60
C PRO A 118 -6.30 -1.50 -19.16
N GLY A 119 -6.47 -2.58 -18.38
CA GLY A 119 -6.09 -3.94 -18.77
C GLY A 119 -4.87 -4.50 -18.04
N THR A 120 -4.34 -5.60 -18.59
CA THR A 120 -3.26 -6.41 -18.00
C THR A 120 -2.02 -6.53 -18.89
N GLY A 121 -2.08 -5.98 -20.12
CA GLY A 121 -0.97 -6.02 -21.08
C GLY A 121 0.17 -5.05 -20.75
N ILE A 122 1.27 -5.15 -21.50
CA ILE A 122 2.49 -4.32 -21.34
C ILE A 122 2.22 -2.81 -21.38
N HIS A 123 1.26 -2.35 -22.18
CA HIS A 123 0.90 -0.93 -22.22
C HIS A 123 0.32 -0.42 -20.89
N SER A 124 -0.30 -1.29 -20.10
CA SER A 124 -0.81 -0.95 -18.78
C SER A 124 0.32 -1.00 -17.75
N TRP A 125 0.92 -2.18 -17.55
CA TRP A 125 1.91 -2.36 -16.49
C TRP A 125 3.25 -1.68 -16.78
N GLY A 126 3.61 -1.47 -18.04
CA GLY A 126 4.78 -0.69 -18.43
C GLY A 126 4.65 0.78 -18.03
N VAL A 127 3.47 1.39 -18.21
CA VAL A 127 3.19 2.75 -17.73
C VAL A 127 3.22 2.81 -16.21
N VAL A 128 2.65 1.81 -15.53
CA VAL A 128 2.72 1.70 -14.06
C VAL A 128 4.17 1.69 -13.59
N THR A 129 4.99 0.79 -14.13
CA THR A 129 6.41 0.68 -13.78
C THR A 129 7.16 1.99 -14.02
N LEU A 130 6.94 2.64 -15.16
CA LEU A 130 7.66 3.85 -15.54
C LEU A 130 7.29 5.03 -14.63
N LEU A 131 6.00 5.24 -14.36
CA LEU A 131 5.54 6.30 -13.44
C LEU A 131 5.98 6.05 -12.01
N ALA A 132 5.88 4.80 -11.53
CA ALA A 132 6.32 4.44 -10.18
C ALA A 132 7.84 4.58 -10.02
N ALA A 133 8.63 4.19 -11.03
CA ALA A 133 10.08 4.36 -11.01
C ALA A 133 10.46 5.85 -11.02
N ALA A 134 9.83 6.67 -11.86
CA ALA A 134 10.04 8.11 -11.88
C ALA A 134 9.68 8.75 -10.53
N GLY A 135 8.51 8.41 -9.96
CA GLY A 135 8.08 8.90 -8.65
C GLY A 135 9.00 8.44 -7.51
N THR A 136 9.55 7.23 -7.58
CA THR A 136 10.51 6.70 -6.59
C THR A 136 11.85 7.43 -6.68
N ALA A 137 12.37 7.65 -7.90
CA ALA A 137 13.59 8.41 -8.12
C ALA A 137 13.45 9.87 -7.68
N MET A 138 12.27 10.46 -7.92
CA MET A 138 11.90 11.77 -7.40
C MET A 138 11.95 11.73 -5.87
N ALA A 139 11.20 10.83 -5.22
CA ALA A 139 11.16 10.69 -3.77
C ALA A 139 12.54 10.54 -3.13
N ASP A 140 13.45 9.76 -3.72
CA ASP A 140 14.80 9.56 -3.21
C ASP A 140 15.61 10.86 -3.07
N SER A 141 15.31 11.88 -3.88
CA SER A 141 16.04 13.15 -3.90
C SER A 141 15.79 14.04 -2.67
N TRP A 142 14.68 13.86 -1.93
CA TRP A 142 14.40 14.61 -0.69
C TRP A 142 14.09 13.73 0.51
N MET A 143 13.60 12.52 0.30
CA MET A 143 13.12 11.66 1.38
C MET A 143 14.30 11.10 2.17
N SER A 144 14.21 11.19 3.49
CA SER A 144 15.16 10.52 4.39
C SER A 144 15.18 9.01 4.13
N ALA A 145 16.31 8.34 4.40
CA ALA A 145 16.39 6.88 4.26
C ALA A 145 15.43 6.12 5.19
N THR A 146 15.04 6.74 6.30
CA THR A 146 14.23 6.16 7.36
C THR A 146 13.00 7.02 7.70
N PRO A 147 12.06 7.22 6.75
CA PRO A 147 10.93 8.12 6.95
C PRO A 147 9.96 7.51 7.98
N GLN A 148 10.05 7.97 9.23
CA GLN A 148 9.27 7.41 10.36
C GLN A 148 7.75 7.59 10.20
N TRP A 149 7.32 8.51 9.33
CA TRP A 149 5.91 8.73 8.99
C TRP A 149 5.37 7.71 7.96
N MET A 150 6.22 7.06 7.17
CA MET A 150 5.79 6.18 6.09
C MET A 150 5.00 4.95 6.56
N PRO A 151 5.37 4.27 7.66
CA PRO A 151 4.57 3.16 8.19
C PRO A 151 3.13 3.57 8.56
N PHE A 152 2.91 4.81 9.03
CA PHE A 152 1.57 5.32 9.30
C PHE A 152 0.75 5.44 8.03
N ALA A 153 1.33 5.94 6.93
CA ALA A 153 0.66 5.99 5.63
C ALA A 153 0.28 4.58 5.13
N VAL A 154 1.15 3.59 5.33
CA VAL A 154 0.88 2.18 4.98
C VAL A 154 -0.28 1.61 5.81
N GLY A 155 -0.18 1.71 7.13
CA GLY A 155 -1.22 1.18 8.04
C GLY A 155 -2.57 1.87 7.83
N LEU A 156 -2.59 3.18 7.63
CA LEU A 156 -3.82 3.93 7.37
C LEU A 156 -4.45 3.61 6.02
N GLY A 157 -3.64 3.39 4.98
CA GLY A 157 -4.15 2.94 3.70
C GLY A 157 -4.84 1.58 3.82
N ALA A 158 -4.17 0.60 4.40
CA ALA A 158 -4.73 -0.72 4.63
C ALA A 158 -5.99 -0.65 5.52
N LEU A 159 -5.96 0.14 6.60
CA LEU A 159 -7.13 0.33 7.46
C LEU A 159 -8.29 0.99 6.71
N ALA A 160 -8.03 1.99 5.88
CA ALA A 160 -9.07 2.68 5.11
C ALA A 160 -9.77 1.72 4.13
N HIS A 161 -9.04 0.75 3.57
CA HIS A 161 -9.63 -0.32 2.76
C HIS A 161 -10.61 -1.17 3.59
N LEU A 162 -10.17 -1.68 4.75
CA LEU A 162 -11.02 -2.49 5.63
C LEU A 162 -12.27 -1.73 6.11
N VAL A 163 -12.12 -0.45 6.44
CA VAL A 163 -13.25 0.42 6.76
C VAL A 163 -14.21 0.50 5.57
N GLY A 164 -13.68 0.63 4.36
CA GLY A 164 -14.47 0.56 3.12
C GLY A 164 -15.26 -0.73 3.00
N ASP A 165 -14.63 -1.88 3.20
CA ASP A 165 -15.29 -3.20 3.15
C ASP A 165 -16.37 -3.37 4.22
N CYS A 166 -16.13 -2.90 5.44
CA CYS A 166 -17.11 -2.94 6.53
C CYS A 166 -18.39 -2.15 6.22
N LEU A 167 -18.30 -1.15 5.34
CA LEU A 167 -19.46 -0.37 4.90
C LEU A 167 -20.23 -1.06 3.76
N THR A 168 -19.67 -2.12 3.18
CA THR A 168 -20.34 -2.94 2.16
C THR A 168 -21.23 -4.01 2.80
N ARG A 169 -22.12 -4.62 2.00
CA ARG A 169 -23.02 -5.68 2.48
C ARG A 169 -22.31 -6.96 2.90
N GLU A 170 -21.14 -7.23 2.32
CA GLU A 170 -20.36 -8.44 2.60
C GLU A 170 -19.58 -8.33 3.90
N GLY A 171 -19.34 -7.10 4.38
CA GLY A 171 -18.54 -6.84 5.56
C GLY A 171 -17.07 -7.21 5.39
N CYS A 172 -16.37 -7.36 6.53
CA CYS A 172 -14.94 -7.64 6.57
C CYS A 172 -14.63 -8.58 7.76
N PRO A 173 -13.85 -9.66 7.59
CA PRO A 173 -13.52 -10.58 8.67
C PRO A 173 -12.39 -10.01 9.56
N LEU A 174 -12.71 -8.94 10.31
CA LEU A 174 -11.73 -8.15 11.08
C LEU A 174 -10.84 -9.00 12.01
N PHE A 175 -11.36 -10.09 12.55
CA PHE A 175 -10.69 -10.96 13.52
C PHE A 175 -10.23 -12.32 12.95
N TRP A 176 -10.19 -12.47 11.62
CA TRP A 176 -9.66 -13.69 10.99
C TRP A 176 -8.29 -14.08 11.61
N PRO A 177 -8.03 -15.37 11.90
CA PRO A 177 -8.84 -16.56 11.59
C PRO A 177 -9.88 -16.91 12.67
N VAL A 178 -9.99 -16.11 13.73
CA VAL A 178 -10.99 -16.33 14.78
C VAL A 178 -12.37 -16.05 14.21
N LYS A 179 -13.26 -17.03 14.29
CA LYS A 179 -14.66 -16.86 13.92
C LYS A 179 -15.36 -16.11 15.07
N GLY A 180 -15.89 -14.92 14.76
CA GLY A 180 -16.79 -14.18 15.64
C GLY A 180 -18.24 -14.59 15.44
#